data_AF-A0A916H5C3-F1
#
_entry.id   AF-A0A916H5C3-F1
#
_cell.length_a   1.000
_cell.length_b   1.000
_cell.length_c   1.000
_cell.angle_alpha   90.00
_cell.angle_beta   90.00
_cell.angle_gamma   90.00
#
_symmetry.space_group_name_H-M   'P 1'
#
loop_
_entity.id
_entity.type
_entity.pdbx_description
1 polymer ?
#
loop_
_entity_poly.entity_id
_entity_poly.type
_entity_poly.pdbx_seq_one_letter_code
_entity_poly.pdbx_strand_id
1 'polypeptide(L)'
;MASTLPTDPHRIVEFVSPRAGVWVENQAAIGSSPVQVQTVEELLAAAKHARDRALAARNAAAAATLRFYDAARRLRDAANVVIRNAKNTAVTSDDANVYALALLEPPKARAHAAPAPNQPQRLSATVGQDGAVTLRWRTRNPRGVSNVMYEVRRAIVANGGRGPFALLGIAGPSPGSDPHRAGGLFRGGVYRDQSIPVGTPGVEYLVTPVRGGRRGPTSAIYSLRFGSVRPAAPAPATTATTARADLRAAA
;
A
#
# COMPACT_ATOMS: atom_id res chain seq x y z
N MET A 1 -22.55 -14.39 57.58
CA MET A 1 -21.66 -13.29 58.01
C MET A 1 -20.68 -13.01 56.88
N ALA A 2 -20.46 -11.74 56.51
CA ALA A 2 -19.51 -11.39 55.45
C ALA A 2 -18.06 -11.55 55.96
N SER A 3 -17.21 -12.23 55.20
CA SER A 3 -15.78 -12.30 55.50
C SER A 3 -15.14 -10.93 55.24
N THR A 4 -14.51 -10.36 56.26
CA THR A 4 -13.74 -9.11 56.15
C THR A 4 -12.33 -9.35 55.60
N LEU A 5 -11.89 -10.61 55.52
CA LEU A 5 -10.59 -10.98 54.98
C LEU A 5 -10.63 -11.01 53.43
N PRO A 6 -9.69 -10.36 52.74
CA PRO A 6 -9.55 -10.48 51.29
C PRO A 6 -9.32 -11.95 50.86
N THR A 7 -9.71 -12.30 49.64
CA THR A 7 -9.48 -13.64 49.06
C THR A 7 -8.16 -13.75 48.30
N ASP A 8 -7.67 -12.63 47.77
CA ASP A 8 -6.40 -12.58 47.05
C ASP A 8 -5.19 -12.67 48.02
N PRO A 9 -4.25 -13.61 47.82
CA PRO A 9 -3.11 -13.80 48.73
C PRO A 9 -2.25 -12.55 48.94
N HIS A 10 -2.07 -11.72 47.91
CA HIS A 10 -1.32 -10.47 48.05
C HIS A 10 -2.07 -9.49 48.96
N ARG A 11 -3.37 -9.33 48.74
CA ARG A 11 -4.23 -8.49 49.60
C ARG A 11 -4.34 -9.01 51.03
N ILE A 12 -4.26 -10.33 51.25
CA ILE A 12 -4.22 -10.91 52.61
C ILE A 12 -2.96 -10.43 53.33
N VAL A 13 -1.77 -10.52 52.71
CA VAL A 13 -0.52 -10.06 53.32
C VAL A 13 -0.56 -8.55 53.61
N GLU A 14 -1.11 -7.75 52.69
CA GLU A 14 -1.28 -6.30 52.88
C GLU A 14 -2.28 -5.96 53.99
N PHE A 15 -3.36 -6.73 54.09
CA PHE A 15 -4.38 -6.54 55.12
C PHE A 15 -3.85 -6.91 56.51
N VAL A 16 -3.16 -8.04 56.64
CA VAL A 16 -2.67 -8.54 57.93
C VAL A 16 -1.43 -7.77 58.42
N SER A 17 -0.55 -7.32 57.52
CA SER A 17 0.73 -6.71 57.92
C SER A 17 0.65 -5.51 58.88
N PRO A 18 -0.22 -4.50 58.70
CA PRO A 18 -0.32 -3.39 59.64
C PRO A 18 -1.13 -3.76 60.90
N ARG A 19 -1.90 -4.86 60.87
CA ARG A 19 -2.80 -5.28 61.96
C ARG A 19 -2.14 -6.23 62.94
N ALA A 20 -1.14 -6.99 62.50
CA ALA A 20 -0.44 -7.97 63.33
C ALA A 20 0.06 -7.36 64.65
N GLY A 21 0.71 -6.19 64.62
CA GLY A 21 1.17 -5.52 65.85
C GLY A 21 0.04 -5.08 66.78
N VAL A 22 -1.06 -4.56 66.23
CA VAL A 22 -2.24 -4.18 67.02
C VAL A 22 -2.89 -5.40 67.67
N TRP A 23 -2.89 -6.55 66.99
CA TRP A 23 -3.39 -7.81 67.54
C TRP A 23 -2.51 -8.32 68.68
N VAL A 24 -1.19 -8.17 68.61
CA VAL A 24 -0.28 -8.49 69.72
C VAL A 24 -0.59 -7.64 70.95
N GLU A 25 -0.70 -6.31 70.76
CA GLU A 25 -0.97 -5.37 71.86
C GLU A 25 -2.33 -5.59 72.53
N ASN A 26 -3.35 -5.99 71.76
CA ASN A 26 -4.74 -6.08 72.22
C ASN A 26 -5.27 -7.52 72.35
N GLN A 27 -4.41 -8.54 72.29
CA GLN A 27 -4.81 -9.95 72.17
C GLN A 27 -5.84 -10.41 73.23
N ALA A 28 -5.66 -10.00 74.49
CA ALA A 28 -6.56 -10.36 75.59
C ALA A 28 -7.95 -9.71 75.43
N ALA A 29 -7.99 -8.46 74.96
CA ALA A 29 -9.24 -7.71 74.74
C ALA A 29 -10.05 -8.27 73.57
N ILE A 30 -9.40 -8.84 72.56
CA ILE A 30 -10.05 -9.48 71.41
C ILE A 30 -10.29 -10.99 71.61
N GLY A 31 -10.00 -11.53 72.80
CA GLY A 31 -10.23 -12.95 73.12
C GLY A 31 -9.32 -13.92 72.36
N SER A 32 -8.15 -13.46 71.89
CA SER A 32 -7.15 -14.31 71.21
C SER A 32 -6.04 -14.74 72.17
N SER A 33 -5.52 -15.95 72.00
CA SER A 33 -4.39 -16.43 72.80
C SER A 33 -3.04 -15.97 72.24
N PRO A 34 -1.99 -15.85 73.06
CA PRO A 34 -0.65 -15.50 72.60
C PRO A 34 -0.11 -16.44 71.50
N VAL A 35 -0.43 -17.73 71.62
CA VAL A 35 -0.02 -18.76 70.64
C VAL A 35 -0.66 -18.52 69.27
N GLN A 36 -1.94 -18.10 69.24
CA GLN A 36 -2.64 -17.81 67.98
C GLN A 36 -2.03 -16.59 67.28
N VAL A 37 -1.76 -15.52 68.01
CA VAL A 37 -1.17 -14.29 67.44
C VAL A 37 0.25 -14.58 66.93
N GLN A 38 1.07 -15.30 67.71
CA GLN A 38 2.40 -15.72 67.27
C GLN A 38 2.36 -16.54 65.98
N THR A 39 1.42 -17.49 65.87
CA THR A 39 1.24 -18.30 64.65
C THR A 39 0.94 -17.41 63.43
N VAL A 40 0.14 -16.36 63.60
CA VAL A 40 -0.17 -15.41 62.52
C VAL A 40 1.07 -14.61 62.12
N GLU A 41 1.91 -14.18 63.07
CA GLU A 41 3.16 -13.47 62.77
C GLU A 41 4.15 -14.35 62.00
N GLU A 42 4.31 -15.61 62.41
CA GLU A 42 5.17 -16.59 61.73
C GLU A 42 4.70 -16.86 60.30
N LEU A 43 3.39 -17.07 60.10
CA LEU A 43 2.80 -17.26 58.78
C LEU A 43 2.91 -15.99 57.91
N LEU A 44 2.74 -14.80 58.49
CA LEU A 44 2.92 -13.54 57.78
C LEU A 44 4.37 -13.36 57.33
N ALA A 45 5.34 -13.67 58.18
CA ALA A 45 6.76 -13.62 57.84
C ALA A 45 7.09 -14.62 56.71
N ALA A 46 6.61 -15.85 56.82
CA ALA A 46 6.77 -16.87 55.78
C ALA A 46 6.15 -16.44 54.44
N ALA A 47 4.94 -15.86 54.47
CA ALA A 47 4.26 -15.37 53.27
C ALA A 47 5.00 -14.20 52.60
N LYS A 48 5.52 -13.25 53.39
CA LYS A 48 6.38 -12.15 52.89
C LYS A 48 7.63 -12.71 52.20
N HIS A 49 8.35 -13.62 52.85
CA HIS A 49 9.53 -14.26 52.26
C HIS A 49 9.22 -15.04 50.98
N ALA A 50 8.09 -15.76 50.93
CA ALA A 50 7.67 -16.48 49.73
C ALA A 50 7.34 -15.52 48.58
N ARG A 51 6.65 -14.42 48.86
CA ARG A 51 6.35 -13.36 47.88
C ARG A 51 7.62 -12.76 47.31
N ASP A 52 8.59 -12.41 48.16
CA ASP A 52 9.84 -11.79 47.71
C ASP A 52 10.67 -12.75 46.85
N ARG A 53 10.71 -14.04 47.22
CA ARG A 53 11.32 -15.10 46.38
C ARG A 53 10.63 -15.24 45.03
N ALA A 54 9.29 -15.20 44.99
CA ALA A 54 8.54 -15.27 43.74
C ALA A 54 8.81 -14.06 42.83
N LEU A 55 8.89 -12.85 43.39
CA LEU A 55 9.25 -11.64 42.65
C LEU A 55 10.68 -11.71 42.11
N ALA A 56 11.64 -12.13 42.94
CA ALA A 56 13.02 -12.34 42.52
C ALA A 56 13.12 -13.35 41.37
N ALA A 57 12.39 -14.47 41.44
CA ALA A 57 12.34 -15.48 40.39
C ALA A 57 11.74 -14.94 39.08
N ARG A 58 10.64 -14.17 39.14
CA ARG A 58 10.05 -13.52 37.96
C ARG A 58 11.01 -12.55 37.29
N ASN A 59 11.70 -11.74 38.09
CA ASN A 59 12.71 -10.80 37.59
C ASN A 59 13.91 -11.54 36.96
N ALA A 60 14.37 -12.62 37.58
CA ALA A 60 15.44 -13.46 37.03
C ALA A 60 15.05 -14.10 35.69
N ALA A 61 13.82 -14.60 35.57
CA ALA A 61 13.30 -15.18 34.32
C ALA A 61 13.19 -14.13 33.20
N ALA A 62 12.71 -12.92 33.51
CA ALA A 62 12.66 -11.81 32.56
C ALA A 62 14.07 -11.42 32.08
N ALA A 63 15.03 -11.32 33.01
CA ALA A 63 16.43 -11.02 32.68
C ALA A 63 17.07 -12.11 31.82
N ALA A 64 16.83 -13.40 32.12
CA ALA A 64 17.33 -14.51 31.32
C ALA A 64 16.77 -14.49 29.90
N THR A 65 15.47 -14.18 29.76
CA THR A 65 14.81 -14.06 28.45
C THR A 65 15.42 -12.93 27.63
N LEU A 66 15.65 -11.76 28.24
CA LEU A 66 16.31 -10.63 27.57
C LEU A 66 17.72 -11.02 27.08
N ARG A 67 18.52 -11.65 27.96
CA ARG A 67 19.88 -12.12 27.61
C ARG A 67 19.86 -13.09 26.43
N PHE A 68 18.89 -14.00 26.37
CA PHE A 68 18.74 -14.92 25.25
C PHE A 68 18.48 -14.17 23.93
N TYR A 69 17.54 -13.22 23.90
CA TYR A 69 17.24 -12.46 22.68
C TYR A 69 18.40 -11.58 22.23
N ASP A 70 19.12 -10.97 23.19
CA ASP A 70 20.33 -10.19 22.89
C ASP A 70 21.44 -11.07 22.32
N ALA A 71 21.68 -12.24 22.91
CA ALA A 71 22.64 -13.22 22.40
C ALA A 71 22.25 -13.71 21.00
N ALA A 72 20.98 -14.03 20.77
CA ALA A 72 20.48 -14.46 19.46
C ALA A 72 20.61 -13.35 18.40
N ARG A 73 20.42 -12.09 18.77
CA ARG A 73 20.65 -10.95 17.86
C ARG A 73 22.12 -10.83 17.47
N ARG A 74 23.02 -10.84 18.46
CA ARG A 74 24.48 -10.79 18.23
C ARG A 74 24.96 -11.97 17.38
N LEU A 75 24.43 -13.17 17.62
CA LEU A 75 24.73 -14.36 16.81
C LEU A 75 24.29 -14.17 15.36
N ARG A 76 23.07 -13.66 15.13
CA ARG A 76 22.58 -13.36 13.77
C ARG A 76 23.48 -12.35 13.06
N ASP A 77 23.89 -11.30 13.74
CA ASP A 77 24.76 -10.27 13.16
C ASP A 77 26.13 -10.84 12.79
N ALA A 78 26.74 -11.62 13.68
CA ALA A 78 28.00 -12.32 13.39
C ALA A 78 27.87 -13.32 12.23
N ALA A 79 26.80 -14.13 12.21
CA ALA A 79 26.53 -15.08 11.13
C ALA A 79 26.35 -14.37 9.77
N ASN A 80 25.68 -13.21 9.75
CA ASN A 80 25.51 -12.41 8.55
C ASN A 80 26.83 -11.91 7.97
N VAL A 81 27.82 -11.60 8.82
CA VAL A 81 29.17 -11.23 8.36
C VAL A 81 29.83 -12.42 7.65
N VAL A 82 29.78 -13.61 8.24
CA VAL A 82 30.34 -14.83 7.63
C VAL A 82 29.66 -15.15 6.29
N ILE A 83 28.33 -15.11 6.25
CA ILE A 83 27.55 -15.34 5.01
C ILE A 83 27.91 -14.32 3.93
N ARG A 84 28.09 -13.05 4.30
CA ARG A 84 28.50 -11.99 3.37
C ARG A 84 29.91 -12.23 2.83
N ASN A 85 30.84 -12.62 3.69
CA ASN A 85 32.21 -12.93 3.28
C ASN A 85 32.25 -14.13 2.32
N ALA A 86 31.49 -15.18 2.59
CA ALA A 86 31.36 -16.33 1.68
C ALA A 86 30.80 -15.92 0.31
N LYS A 87 29.72 -15.12 0.30
CA LYS A 87 29.14 -14.57 -0.93
C LYS A 87 30.12 -13.69 -1.71
N ASN A 88 30.83 -12.80 -1.01
CA ASN A 88 31.82 -11.93 -1.63
C ASN A 88 32.96 -12.74 -2.23
N THR A 89 33.47 -13.73 -1.49
CA THR A 89 34.54 -14.62 -1.97
C THR A 89 34.12 -15.32 -3.25
N ALA A 90 32.93 -15.95 -3.27
CA ALA A 90 32.38 -16.63 -4.44
C ALA A 90 32.30 -15.71 -5.68
N VAL A 91 31.91 -14.44 -5.49
CA VAL A 91 31.84 -13.45 -6.58
C VAL A 91 33.23 -13.01 -7.04
N THR A 92 34.16 -12.78 -6.11
CA THR A 92 35.51 -12.30 -6.44
C THR A 92 36.39 -13.36 -7.06
N SER A 93 36.18 -14.64 -6.72
CA SER A 93 36.94 -15.76 -7.25
C SER A 93 36.27 -16.44 -8.45
N ASP A 94 35.06 -16.00 -8.82
CA ASP A 94 34.19 -16.66 -9.81
C ASP A 94 34.00 -18.17 -9.56
N ASP A 95 33.98 -18.58 -8.28
CA ASP A 95 33.85 -19.97 -7.87
C ASP A 95 32.54 -20.22 -7.10
N ALA A 96 31.60 -20.89 -7.77
CA ALA A 96 30.31 -21.25 -7.18
C ALA A 96 30.42 -22.35 -6.11
N ASN A 97 31.52 -23.12 -6.05
CA ASN A 97 31.72 -24.19 -5.07
C ASN A 97 31.83 -23.65 -3.63
N VAL A 98 32.20 -22.38 -3.46
CA VAL A 98 32.21 -21.68 -2.16
C VAL A 98 30.83 -21.73 -1.47
N TYR A 99 29.73 -21.68 -2.23
CA TYR A 99 28.38 -21.81 -1.68
C TYR A 99 28.14 -23.21 -1.09
N ALA A 100 28.58 -24.25 -1.79
CA ALA A 100 28.45 -25.63 -1.31
C ALA A 100 29.27 -25.87 -0.03
N LEU A 101 30.52 -25.36 0.01
CA LEU A 101 31.37 -25.42 1.21
C LEU A 101 30.75 -24.68 2.41
N ALA A 102 30.07 -23.57 2.16
CA ALA A 102 29.37 -22.80 3.19
C ALA A 102 27.95 -23.32 3.52
N LEU A 103 27.50 -24.40 2.88
CA LEU A 103 26.11 -24.92 2.96
C LEU A 103 25.05 -23.85 2.67
N LEU A 104 25.36 -22.95 1.73
CA LEU A 104 24.45 -21.91 1.27
C LEU A 104 23.87 -22.27 -0.09
N GLU A 105 22.61 -21.96 -0.30
CA GLU A 105 22.03 -22.04 -1.64
C GLU A 105 22.66 -20.97 -2.55
N PRO A 106 23.15 -21.34 -3.74
CA PRO A 106 23.65 -20.36 -4.69
C PRO A 106 22.51 -19.42 -5.13
N PRO A 107 22.82 -18.16 -5.46
CA PRO A 107 21.83 -17.22 -5.96
C PRO A 107 21.17 -17.79 -7.22
N LYS A 108 19.83 -17.75 -7.28
CA LYS A 108 19.09 -18.17 -8.47
C LYS A 108 19.60 -17.37 -9.67
N ALA A 109 19.92 -18.07 -10.76
CA ALA A 109 20.24 -17.44 -12.03
C ALA A 109 19.16 -16.38 -12.35
N ARG A 110 19.57 -15.15 -12.69
CA ARG A 110 18.62 -14.13 -13.09
C ARG A 110 17.81 -14.69 -14.26
N ALA A 111 16.51 -14.85 -14.09
CA ALA A 111 15.63 -15.25 -15.18
C ALA A 111 15.87 -14.30 -16.37
N HIS A 112 16.02 -14.89 -17.56
CA HIS A 112 16.29 -14.17 -18.81
C HIS A 112 15.43 -12.91 -18.92
N ALA A 113 16.02 -11.84 -19.47
CA ALA A 113 15.39 -10.53 -19.60
C ALA A 113 13.93 -10.66 -20.01
N ALA A 114 13.02 -10.33 -19.09
CA ALA A 114 11.60 -10.58 -19.31
C ALA A 114 11.15 -10.01 -20.67
N PRO A 115 10.22 -10.71 -21.36
CA PRO A 115 9.77 -10.33 -22.70
C PRO A 115 9.24 -8.90 -22.74
N ALA A 116 9.20 -8.31 -23.94
CA ALA A 116 8.61 -6.99 -24.12
C ALA A 116 7.13 -7.00 -23.68
N PRO A 117 6.58 -5.87 -23.20
CA PRO A 117 5.16 -5.77 -22.89
C PRO A 117 4.28 -6.03 -24.11
N ASN A 118 3.09 -6.59 -23.88
CA ASN A 118 2.12 -6.85 -24.94
C ASN A 118 1.32 -5.58 -25.29
N GLN A 119 0.72 -5.59 -26.48
CA GLN A 119 -0.11 -4.49 -26.98
C GLN A 119 -1.29 -4.18 -26.05
N PRO A 120 -1.58 -2.90 -25.75
CA PRO A 120 -2.81 -2.51 -25.06
C PRO A 120 -4.04 -2.77 -25.94
N GLN A 121 -5.08 -3.34 -25.33
CA GLN A 121 -6.31 -3.77 -25.98
C GLN A 121 -7.53 -3.21 -25.24
N ARG A 122 -8.72 -3.35 -25.83
CA ARG A 122 -10.01 -2.96 -25.23
C ARG A 122 -9.98 -1.52 -24.68
N LEU A 123 -9.56 -0.59 -25.52
CA LEU A 123 -9.57 0.84 -25.19
C LEU A 123 -11.03 1.30 -25.06
N SER A 124 -11.31 2.06 -24.02
CA SER A 124 -12.58 2.75 -23.83
C SER A 124 -12.34 4.13 -23.24
N ALA A 125 -13.21 5.08 -23.58
CA ALA A 125 -13.17 6.41 -23.02
C ALA A 125 -14.51 6.78 -22.40
N THR A 126 -14.46 7.61 -21.37
CA THR A 126 -15.64 8.26 -20.80
C THR A 126 -15.36 9.75 -20.72
N VAL A 127 -16.31 10.57 -21.17
CA VAL A 127 -16.23 12.03 -21.08
C VAL A 127 -16.88 12.44 -19.76
N GLY A 128 -16.12 13.15 -18.92
CA GLY A 128 -16.61 13.73 -17.67
C GLY A 128 -17.43 14.99 -17.92
N GLN A 129 -18.21 15.40 -16.92
CA GLN A 129 -18.98 16.65 -16.97
C GLN A 129 -18.10 17.91 -17.08
N ASP A 130 -16.85 17.80 -16.65
CA ASP A 130 -15.81 18.84 -16.77
C ASP A 130 -15.13 18.85 -18.15
N GLY A 131 -15.60 18.03 -19.10
CA GLY A 131 -15.01 17.90 -20.43
C GLY A 131 -13.73 17.05 -20.48
N ALA A 132 -13.26 16.54 -19.34
CA ALA A 132 -12.10 15.66 -19.29
C ALA A 132 -12.41 14.28 -19.87
N VAL A 133 -11.48 13.70 -20.60
CA VAL A 133 -11.61 12.34 -21.14
C VAL A 133 -10.84 11.36 -20.27
N THR A 134 -11.53 10.39 -19.68
CA THR A 134 -10.89 9.27 -18.98
C THR A 134 -10.74 8.09 -19.92
N LEU A 135 -9.52 7.84 -20.36
CA LEU A 135 -9.14 6.68 -21.18
C LEU A 135 -8.82 5.49 -20.28
N ARG A 136 -9.34 4.31 -20.61
CA ARG A 136 -9.05 3.03 -19.98
C ARG A 136 -8.66 2.01 -21.04
N TRP A 137 -7.77 1.10 -20.68
CA TRP A 137 -7.39 -0.02 -21.55
C TRP A 137 -7.13 -1.26 -20.72
N ARG A 138 -6.94 -2.41 -21.37
CA ARG A 138 -6.53 -3.68 -20.76
C ARG A 138 -5.36 -4.25 -21.52
N THR A 139 -4.38 -4.78 -20.82
CA THR A 139 -3.21 -5.42 -21.42
C THR A 139 -2.98 -6.76 -20.75
N ARG A 140 -2.82 -7.82 -21.55
CA ARG A 140 -2.44 -9.14 -21.05
C ARG A 140 -0.95 -9.33 -21.24
N ASN A 141 -0.16 -8.94 -20.25
CA ASN A 141 1.30 -9.08 -20.31
C ASN A 141 1.76 -10.52 -20.03
N PRO A 142 2.89 -10.96 -20.61
CA PRO A 142 3.47 -12.26 -20.32
C PRO A 142 3.87 -12.41 -18.85
N ARG A 143 4.04 -13.64 -18.37
CA ARG A 143 4.58 -13.90 -17.03
C ARG A 143 5.99 -13.30 -16.90
N GLY A 144 6.29 -12.71 -15.75
CA GLY A 144 7.58 -12.05 -15.47
C GLY A 144 7.69 -10.60 -15.96
N VAL A 145 6.68 -10.08 -16.66
CA VAL A 145 6.63 -8.67 -17.09
C VAL A 145 5.89 -7.84 -16.03
N SER A 146 6.66 -7.20 -15.16
CA SER A 146 6.19 -6.23 -14.16
C SER A 146 6.63 -4.80 -14.51
N ASN A 147 6.07 -3.81 -13.81
CA ASN A 147 6.43 -2.39 -13.93
C ASN A 147 6.29 -1.83 -15.35
N VAL A 148 5.21 -2.21 -16.05
CA VAL A 148 4.89 -1.67 -17.38
C VAL A 148 4.21 -0.32 -17.21
N MET A 149 4.82 0.71 -17.80
CA MET A 149 4.25 2.06 -17.94
C MET A 149 3.62 2.19 -19.33
N TYR A 150 2.71 3.15 -19.50
CA TYR A 150 2.02 3.37 -20.78
C TYR A 150 2.16 4.82 -21.21
N GLU A 151 2.83 5.06 -22.34
CA GLU A 151 2.84 6.36 -22.99
C GLU A 151 1.50 6.58 -23.70
N VAL A 152 0.81 7.66 -23.37
CA VAL A 152 -0.47 8.03 -23.97
C VAL A 152 -0.23 9.21 -24.92
N ARG A 153 -0.56 9.02 -26.19
CA ARG A 153 -0.46 10.04 -27.24
C ARG A 153 -1.84 10.40 -27.78
N ARG A 154 -2.02 11.66 -28.19
CA ARG A 154 -3.27 12.17 -28.77
C ARG A 154 -3.04 12.96 -30.04
N ALA A 155 -3.91 12.77 -31.02
CA ALA A 155 -4.08 13.65 -32.17
C ALA A 155 -5.44 14.36 -32.10
N ILE A 156 -5.48 15.65 -32.44
CA ILE A 156 -6.73 16.39 -32.59
C ILE A 156 -7.28 16.14 -34.00
N VAL A 157 -8.57 15.86 -34.11
CA VAL A 157 -9.27 15.73 -35.40
C VAL A 157 -10.16 16.95 -35.58
N ALA A 158 -9.96 17.67 -36.69
CA ALA A 158 -10.74 18.83 -37.08
C ALA A 158 -11.40 18.60 -38.47
N ASN A 159 -12.22 19.56 -38.93
CA ASN A 159 -13.04 19.44 -40.14
C ASN A 159 -12.25 19.31 -41.48
N GLY A 160 -10.91 19.20 -41.43
CA GLY A 160 -10.05 18.96 -42.59
C GLY A 160 -9.06 17.80 -42.42
N GLY A 161 -9.15 17.03 -41.32
CA GLY A 161 -8.29 15.86 -41.10
C GLY A 161 -7.75 15.75 -39.68
N ARG A 162 -6.76 14.86 -39.53
CA ARG A 162 -6.13 14.52 -38.25
C ARG A 162 -4.75 15.18 -38.14
N GLY A 163 -4.49 15.85 -37.03
CA GLY A 163 -3.17 16.38 -36.69
C GLY A 163 -2.15 15.30 -36.27
N PRO A 164 -0.90 15.67 -35.94
CA PRO A 164 0.09 14.72 -35.45
C PRO A 164 -0.25 14.19 -34.04
N PHE A 165 0.20 12.98 -33.71
CA PHE A 165 0.10 12.44 -32.36
C PHE A 165 1.16 13.06 -31.45
N ALA A 166 0.74 13.85 -30.47
CA ALA A 166 1.58 14.41 -29.43
C ALA A 166 1.54 13.54 -28.16
N LEU A 167 2.66 13.43 -27.44
CA LEU A 167 2.70 12.78 -26.12
C LEU A 167 1.95 13.64 -25.10
N LEU A 168 0.95 13.06 -24.46
CA LEU A 168 0.21 13.72 -23.38
C LEU A 168 0.83 13.42 -22.02
N GLY A 169 1.19 12.16 -21.79
CA GLY A 169 1.69 11.73 -20.50
C GLY A 169 1.97 10.24 -20.42
N ILE A 170 2.37 9.82 -19.23
CA ILE A 170 2.67 8.43 -18.89
C ILE A 170 1.70 7.96 -17.81
N ALA A 171 1.06 6.83 -18.03
CA ALA A 171 0.16 6.19 -17.07
C ALA A 171 0.78 4.92 -16.50
N GLY A 172 0.65 4.75 -15.19
CA GLY A 172 0.93 3.48 -14.53
C GLY A 172 -0.19 2.45 -14.72
N PRO A 173 0.03 1.20 -14.27
CA PRO A 173 -1.05 0.23 -14.16
C PRO A 173 -2.14 0.74 -13.20
N SER A 174 -3.40 0.43 -13.50
CA SER A 174 -4.55 0.89 -12.72
C SER A 174 -4.42 0.47 -11.24
N PRO A 175 -4.66 1.40 -10.29
CA PRO A 175 -4.78 1.08 -8.87
C PRO A 175 -5.84 -0.01 -8.68
N GLY A 176 -5.54 -1.04 -7.88
CA GLY A 176 -6.43 -2.19 -7.66
C GLY A 176 -6.22 -3.37 -8.61
N SER A 177 -5.31 -3.29 -9.59
CA SER A 177 -4.82 -4.48 -10.31
C SER A 177 -3.76 -5.20 -9.47
N ASP A 178 -4.18 -5.81 -8.36
CA ASP A 178 -3.31 -6.57 -7.46
C ASP A 178 -2.52 -7.63 -8.24
N PRO A 179 -1.18 -7.62 -8.16
CA PRO A 179 -0.36 -8.55 -8.90
C PRO A 179 -0.46 -10.02 -8.53
N HIS A 180 -1.02 -10.35 -7.37
CA HIS A 180 -1.02 -11.71 -6.85
C HIS A 180 -2.40 -12.39 -6.88
N ARG A 181 -3.45 -11.71 -7.36
CA ARG A 181 -4.76 -12.33 -7.49
C ARG A 181 -4.76 -13.32 -8.68
N ALA A 182 -4.70 -14.61 -8.37
CA ALA A 182 -4.82 -15.71 -9.33
C ALA A 182 -6.12 -15.56 -10.14
N GLY A 183 -6.00 -15.08 -11.39
CA GLY A 183 -7.13 -14.79 -12.29
C GLY A 183 -7.07 -13.43 -12.98
N GLY A 184 -6.26 -12.48 -12.48
CA GLY A 184 -6.15 -11.12 -13.03
C GLY A 184 -5.19 -10.98 -14.21
N LEU A 185 -5.39 -11.72 -15.31
CA LEU A 185 -4.52 -11.65 -16.51
C LEU A 185 -4.58 -10.32 -17.27
N PHE A 186 -5.48 -9.41 -16.90
CA PHE A 186 -5.65 -8.12 -17.57
C PHE A 186 -5.25 -6.95 -16.66
N ARG A 187 -4.04 -6.45 -16.85
CA ARG A 187 -3.61 -5.18 -16.25
C ARG A 187 -3.85 -4.06 -17.25
N GLY A 188 -4.79 -3.20 -16.90
CA GLY A 188 -5.02 -1.96 -17.63
C GLY A 188 -4.26 -0.80 -17.06
N GLY A 189 -4.29 0.32 -17.76
CA GLY A 189 -4.04 1.63 -17.17
C GLY A 189 -5.28 2.51 -17.32
N VAL A 190 -5.25 3.62 -16.60
CA VAL A 190 -6.23 4.69 -16.69
C VAL A 190 -5.46 5.98 -16.88
N TYR A 191 -5.89 6.81 -17.83
CA TYR A 191 -5.33 8.14 -18.04
C TYR A 191 -6.46 9.15 -18.16
N ARG A 192 -6.35 10.27 -17.46
CA ARG A 192 -7.33 11.36 -17.54
C ARG A 192 -6.69 12.50 -18.32
N ASP A 193 -7.27 12.80 -19.48
CA ASP A 193 -6.88 13.92 -20.33
C ASP A 193 -7.79 15.12 -20.06
N GLN A 194 -7.20 16.18 -19.51
CA GLN A 194 -7.87 17.46 -19.24
C GLN A 194 -7.43 18.56 -20.21
N SER A 195 -6.61 18.22 -21.21
CA SER A 195 -5.93 19.16 -22.09
C SER A 195 -6.59 19.31 -23.46
N ILE A 196 -7.86 18.92 -23.58
CA ILE A 196 -8.61 18.97 -24.84
C ILE A 196 -9.19 20.39 -25.00
N PRO A 197 -8.84 21.12 -26.07
CA PRO A 197 -9.41 22.44 -26.30
C PRO A 197 -10.92 22.38 -26.52
N VAL A 198 -11.64 23.37 -25.98
CA VAL A 198 -13.08 23.54 -26.21
C VAL A 198 -13.35 23.71 -27.72
N GLY A 199 -14.44 23.12 -28.21
CA GLY A 199 -14.82 23.16 -29.63
C GLY A 199 -14.10 22.13 -30.51
N THR A 200 -13.22 21.29 -29.93
CA THR A 200 -12.63 20.15 -30.65
C THR A 200 -13.72 19.16 -31.08
N PRO A 201 -13.86 18.81 -32.37
CA PRO A 201 -14.92 17.91 -32.83
C PRO A 201 -14.57 16.42 -32.62
N GLY A 202 -13.29 16.09 -32.45
CA GLY A 202 -12.87 14.74 -32.07
C GLY A 202 -11.38 14.64 -31.75
N VAL A 203 -11.02 13.54 -31.09
CA VAL A 203 -9.64 13.21 -30.72
C VAL A 203 -9.37 11.74 -30.99
N GLU A 204 -8.12 11.41 -31.31
CA GLU A 204 -7.66 10.04 -31.46
C GLU A 204 -6.54 9.75 -30.48
N TYR A 205 -6.55 8.56 -29.88
CA TYR A 205 -5.56 8.12 -28.90
C TYR A 205 -4.76 6.91 -29.36
N LEU A 206 -3.49 6.89 -28.96
CA LEU A 206 -2.58 5.76 -29.04
C LEU A 206 -1.95 5.50 -27.67
N VAL A 207 -1.84 4.24 -27.29
CA VAL A 207 -1.22 3.82 -26.04
C VAL A 207 -0.06 2.88 -26.35
N THR A 208 1.15 3.21 -25.88
CA THR A 208 2.36 2.39 -26.08
C THR A 208 2.87 1.89 -24.73
N PRO A 209 3.02 0.58 -24.52
CA PRO A 209 3.54 0.05 -23.28
C PRO A 209 5.07 0.09 -23.27
N VAL A 210 5.67 0.49 -22.16
CA VAL A 210 7.12 0.66 -22.00
C VAL A 210 7.58 0.01 -20.69
N ARG A 211 8.69 -0.73 -20.74
CA ARG A 211 9.33 -1.35 -19.57
C ARG A 211 10.85 -1.31 -19.70
N GLY A 212 11.52 -0.66 -18.75
CA GLY A 212 13.00 -0.69 -18.67
C GLY A 212 13.70 -0.39 -20.00
N GLY A 213 13.21 0.61 -20.73
CA GLY A 213 13.72 1.01 -22.06
C GLY A 213 13.17 0.20 -23.25
N ARG A 214 12.53 -0.95 -23.03
CA ARG A 214 11.88 -1.74 -24.11
C ARG A 214 10.45 -1.25 -24.33
N ARG A 215 10.14 -0.89 -25.59
CA ARG A 215 8.78 -0.55 -26.03
C ARG A 215 8.09 -1.79 -26.59
N GLY A 216 6.85 -2.03 -26.18
CA GLY A 216 5.98 -3.03 -26.81
C GLY A 216 5.17 -2.42 -27.96
N PRO A 217 4.35 -3.23 -28.64
CA PRO A 217 3.51 -2.75 -29.75
C PRO A 217 2.50 -1.69 -29.28
N THR A 218 2.32 -0.64 -30.08
CA THR A 218 1.32 0.40 -29.84
C THR A 218 -0.10 -0.13 -30.05
N SER A 219 -1.08 0.34 -29.27
CA SER A 219 -2.51 0.00 -29.44
C SER A 219 -3.03 0.33 -30.84
N ALA A 220 -4.19 -0.24 -31.20
CA ALA A 220 -5.00 0.33 -32.28
C ALA A 220 -5.38 1.78 -31.93
N ILE A 221 -5.60 2.60 -32.98
CA ILE A 221 -6.09 3.97 -32.82
C ILE A 221 -7.50 3.93 -32.23
N TYR A 222 -7.71 4.65 -31.14
CA TYR A 222 -9.04 4.82 -30.55
C TYR A 222 -9.58 6.22 -30.85
N SER A 223 -10.61 6.30 -31.68
CA SER A 223 -11.22 7.57 -32.08
C SER A 223 -12.43 7.90 -31.21
N LEU A 224 -12.44 9.11 -30.65
CA LEU A 224 -13.54 9.67 -29.87
C LEU A 224 -14.06 10.92 -30.58
N ARG A 225 -15.35 10.93 -30.93
CA ARG A 225 -16.03 12.08 -31.52
C ARG A 225 -16.90 12.76 -30.48
N PHE A 226 -16.86 14.08 -30.44
CA PHE A 226 -17.77 14.87 -29.61
C PHE A 226 -18.97 15.26 -30.47
N GLY A 227 -20.17 15.20 -29.89
CA GLY A 227 -21.37 15.65 -30.59
C GLY A 227 -21.22 17.13 -30.95
N SER A 228 -21.24 17.46 -32.24
CA SER A 228 -21.28 18.85 -32.67
C SER A 228 -22.69 19.38 -32.42
N VAL A 229 -22.83 20.42 -31.61
CA VAL A 229 -24.06 21.24 -31.63
C VAL A 229 -24.10 21.91 -32.99
N ARG A 230 -24.98 21.46 -33.87
CA ARG A 230 -25.27 22.17 -35.11
C ARG A 230 -25.93 23.49 -34.70
N PRO A 231 -25.34 24.66 -34.96
CA PRO A 231 -26.05 25.91 -34.71
C PRO A 231 -27.36 25.88 -35.51
N ALA A 232 -28.46 26.24 -34.85
CA ALA A 232 -29.77 26.34 -35.50
C ALA A 232 -29.63 27.24 -36.73
N ALA A 233 -30.19 26.80 -37.86
CA ALA A 233 -30.19 27.61 -39.08
C ALA A 233 -30.82 28.99 -38.76
N PRO A 234 -30.20 30.10 -39.18
CA PRO A 234 -30.80 31.42 -38.98
C PRO A 234 -32.18 31.44 -39.65
N ALA A 235 -33.19 31.90 -38.92
CA ALA A 235 -34.55 32.05 -39.44
C ALA A 235 -34.53 32.93 -40.70
N PRO A 236 -35.36 32.63 -41.73
CA PRO A 236 -35.38 33.42 -42.95
C PRO A 236 -35.74 34.88 -42.64
N ALA A 237 -34.91 35.81 -43.10
CA ALA A 237 -35.13 37.23 -42.92
C ALA A 237 -36.36 37.69 -43.70
N THR A 238 -37.38 38.20 -43.01
CA THR A 238 -38.53 38.87 -43.62
C THR A 238 -38.09 40.24 -44.14
N THR A 239 -37.83 40.36 -45.44
CA THR A 239 -37.60 41.65 -46.09
C THR A 239 -38.91 42.44 -46.16
N ALA A 240 -38.99 43.55 -45.42
CA ALA A 240 -40.04 44.55 -45.58
C ALA A 240 -39.70 45.45 -46.79
N THR A 241 -40.51 45.34 -47.85
CA THR A 241 -40.44 46.22 -49.03
C THR A 241 -40.99 47.59 -48.67
N THR A 242 -40.13 48.59 -48.50
CA THR A 242 -40.54 50.00 -48.44
C THR A 242 -40.58 50.53 -49.87
N ALA A 243 -41.78 50.76 -50.40
CA ALA A 243 -41.98 51.48 -51.65
C ALA A 243 -41.60 52.96 -51.45
N ARG A 244 -40.72 53.49 -52.31
CA ARG A 244 -40.52 54.94 -52.46
C ARG A 244 -40.86 55.32 -53.90
N ALA A 245 -41.82 56.23 -53.98
CA ALA A 245 -42.30 56.85 -55.20
C ALA A 245 -41.31 57.91 -55.72
N ASP A 246 -41.37 58.10 -57.04
CA ASP A 246 -41.15 59.38 -57.75
C ASP A 246 -39.71 59.94 -57.81
N LEU A 247 -39.22 60.65 -58.85
CA LEU A 247 -39.83 61.39 -59.95
C LEU A 247 -38.70 61.80 -60.96
N ARG A 248 -39.00 61.85 -62.29
CA ARG A 248 -38.47 62.77 -63.37
C ARG A 248 -36.92 62.87 -63.63
N ALA A 249 -36.36 63.17 -64.82
CA ALA A 249 -36.78 63.80 -66.08
C ALA A 249 -35.77 63.49 -67.23
N ALA A 250 -36.23 63.69 -68.48
CA ALA A 250 -35.52 64.12 -69.71
C ALA A 250 -34.39 63.23 -70.28
N ALA A 251 -34.29 62.96 -71.59
CA ALA A 251 -34.83 63.59 -72.80
C ALA A 251 -35.03 62.52 -73.90
#